data_AF-A0A7C5U9G3-F1
#
_entry.id   AF-A0A7C5U9G3-F1
#
_cell.length_a   1.000
_cell.length_b   1.000
_cell.length_c   1.000
_cell.angle_alpha   90.00
_cell.angle_beta   90.00
_cell.angle_gamma   90.00
#
_symmetry.space_group_name_H-M   'P 1'
#
loop_
_entity.id
_entity.type
_entity.pdbx_description
1 polymer ?
#
loop_
_entity_poly.entity_id
_entity_poly.type
_entity_poly.pdbx_seq_one_letter_code
_entity_poly.pdbx_strand_id
1 'polypeptide(L)'
;MCCLALDPELQEYRDGLLREVDRIYVVASEYRKKTCDPLPFVETVFADRMEERVELLVGPSGIAEKIRELKKKLSGIELAFKLSEEIVYSSIGSLSEEEVIHQAVCTSLAVLTPPCITAAPSEGISHVKVKENDDGSRYLAVYFAGPIRAAGGTELATVVVLADYVRRLLGLDRFKARDEEVKRFVEELRTYVRHVGRFQYDVPDKLIAY
;
A
#
# COMPACT_ATOMS: atom_id res chain seq x y z
N MET A 1 0.72 25.80 13.15
CA MET A 1 -0.13 26.97 12.87
C MET A 1 -0.72 26.73 11.48
N CYS A 2 -2.01 26.56 11.22
CA CYS A 2 -3.22 27.11 11.81
C CYS A 2 -4.28 25.98 11.88
N CYS A 3 -4.74 25.60 13.07
CA CYS A 3 -6.05 24.96 13.18
C CYS A 3 -7.04 26.11 13.00
N LEU A 4 -7.41 26.42 11.75
CA LEU A 4 -8.59 27.21 11.48
C LEU A 4 -9.74 26.48 12.17
N ALA A 5 -10.29 27.06 13.23
CA ALA A 5 -11.62 26.70 13.68
C ALA A 5 -12.50 26.82 12.44
N LEU A 6 -13.00 25.68 11.94
CA LEU A 6 -13.91 25.67 10.81
C LEU A 6 -15.02 26.67 11.13
N ASP A 7 -15.32 27.52 10.16
CA ASP A 7 -16.45 28.45 10.19
C ASP A 7 -17.68 27.73 10.79
N PRO A 8 -18.39 28.31 11.77
CA PRO A 8 -19.58 27.69 12.34
C PRO A 8 -20.58 27.17 11.29
N GLU A 9 -20.75 27.88 10.18
CA GLU A 9 -21.62 27.43 9.07
C GLU A 9 -21.06 26.18 8.38
N LEU A 10 -19.74 26.09 8.22
CA LEU A 10 -19.06 24.94 7.64
C LEU A 10 -19.09 23.72 8.56
N GLN A 11 -19.03 23.93 9.88
CA GLN A 11 -19.22 22.86 10.87
C GLN A 11 -20.64 22.33 10.82
N GLU A 12 -21.65 23.21 10.83
CA GLU A 12 -23.05 22.79 10.74
C GLU A 12 -23.33 22.01 9.45
N TYR A 13 -22.78 22.47 8.32
CA TYR A 13 -22.85 21.76 7.05
C TYR A 13 -22.22 20.36 7.12
N ARG A 14 -21.00 20.26 7.67
CA ARG A 14 -20.29 18.98 7.85
C ARG A 14 -21.09 18.03 8.76
N ASP A 15 -21.61 18.52 9.88
CA ASP A 15 -22.43 17.74 10.80
C ASP A 15 -23.75 17.30 10.16
N GLY A 16 -24.30 18.10 9.24
CA GLY A 16 -25.42 17.71 8.39
C GLY A 16 -25.08 16.51 7.50
N LEU A 17 -23.93 16.55 6.81
CA LEU A 17 -23.46 15.44 5.98
C LEU A 17 -23.21 14.17 6.77
N LEU A 18 -22.54 14.27 7.93
CA LEU A 18 -22.25 13.12 8.78
C LEU A 18 -23.51 12.43 9.28
N ARG A 19 -24.52 13.20 9.73
CA ARG A 19 -25.82 12.64 10.12
C ARG A 19 -26.51 11.88 9.00
N GLU A 20 -26.39 12.37 7.76
CA GLU A 20 -26.98 11.70 6.61
C GLU A 20 -26.22 10.43 6.22
N VAL A 21 -24.89 10.45 6.29
CA VAL A 21 -24.04 9.25 6.11
C VAL A 21 -24.40 8.19 7.14
N ASP A 22 -24.51 8.55 8.41
CA ASP A 22 -24.89 7.63 9.49
C ASP A 22 -26.28 7.03 9.25
N ARG A 23 -27.24 7.86 8.85
CA ARG A 23 -28.61 7.40 8.52
C ARG A 23 -28.59 6.35 7.41
N ILE A 24 -27.85 6.58 6.34
CA ILE A 24 -27.71 5.64 5.22
C ILE A 24 -26.99 4.37 5.67
N TYR A 25 -25.94 4.50 6.47
CA TYR A 25 -25.15 3.37 6.97
C TYR A 25 -25.99 2.42 7.83
N VAL A 26 -26.89 2.95 8.68
CA VAL A 26 -27.84 2.15 9.46
C VAL A 26 -28.77 1.35 8.54
N VAL A 27 -29.35 2.00 7.53
CA VAL A 27 -30.25 1.31 6.57
C VAL A 27 -29.50 0.21 5.82
N ALA A 28 -28.30 0.49 5.32
CA ALA A 28 -27.47 -0.48 4.62
C ALA A 28 -27.07 -1.66 5.51
N SER A 29 -26.73 -1.39 6.77
CA SER A 29 -26.37 -2.42 7.76
C SER A 29 -27.54 -3.35 8.06
N GLU A 30 -28.75 -2.82 8.26
CA GLU A 30 -29.94 -3.62 8.49
C GLU A 30 -30.33 -4.46 7.26
N TYR A 31 -30.07 -3.96 6.05
CA TYR A 31 -30.25 -4.73 4.82
C TYR A 31 -29.24 -5.88 4.71
N ARG A 32 -27.94 -5.60 4.90
CA ARG A 32 -26.86 -6.60 4.83
C ARG A 32 -27.04 -7.73 5.85
N LYS A 33 -27.47 -7.41 7.08
CA LYS A 33 -27.80 -8.42 8.10
C LYS A 33 -28.92 -9.38 7.68
N LYS A 34 -29.84 -8.92 6.82
CA LYS A 34 -30.96 -9.75 6.34
C LYS A 34 -30.58 -10.57 5.11
N THR A 35 -29.80 -10.00 4.19
CA THR A 35 -29.44 -10.69 2.94
C THR A 35 -28.26 -11.65 3.10
N CYS A 36 -27.31 -11.35 4.01
CA CYS A 36 -26.10 -12.14 4.23
C CYS A 36 -25.29 -12.45 2.97
N ASP A 37 -25.39 -11.60 1.94
CA ASP A 37 -24.79 -11.81 0.62
C ASP A 37 -24.18 -10.50 0.11
N PRO A 38 -22.87 -10.44 -0.22
CA PRO A 38 -21.86 -11.49 -0.02
C PRO A 38 -21.43 -11.63 1.45
N LEU A 39 -21.66 -10.60 2.28
CA LEU A 39 -21.31 -10.55 3.70
C LEU A 39 -22.46 -9.93 4.53
N PRO A 40 -22.59 -10.26 5.83
CA PRO A 40 -23.68 -9.78 6.68
C PRO A 40 -23.47 -8.35 7.21
N PHE A 41 -22.46 -7.62 6.71
CA PHE A 41 -22.11 -6.27 7.13
C PHE A 41 -21.79 -5.38 5.92
N VAL A 42 -21.75 -4.06 6.14
CA VAL A 42 -21.34 -3.09 5.12
C VAL A 42 -19.82 -3.13 4.99
N GLU A 43 -19.32 -3.44 3.79
CA GLU A 43 -17.88 -3.55 3.52
C GLU A 43 -17.19 -2.19 3.39
N THR A 44 -17.92 -1.16 2.93
CA THR A 44 -17.41 0.20 2.85
C THR A 44 -17.41 0.86 4.22
N VAL A 45 -16.25 0.93 4.87
CA VAL A 45 -16.12 1.57 6.18
C VAL A 45 -15.87 3.07 6.02
N PHE A 46 -16.59 3.87 6.80
CA PHE A 46 -16.37 5.31 6.84
C PHE A 46 -15.09 5.65 7.61
N ALA A 47 -14.28 6.53 7.05
CA ALA A 47 -13.10 7.11 7.68
C ALA A 47 -13.13 8.64 7.49
N ASP A 48 -13.14 9.39 8.59
CA ASP A 48 -13.18 10.85 8.54
C ASP A 48 -11.79 11.41 8.19
N ARG A 49 -10.75 10.73 8.67
CA ARG A 49 -9.36 11.19 8.52
C ARG A 49 -8.51 10.23 7.72
N MET A 50 -7.41 10.76 7.16
CA MET A 50 -6.46 9.99 6.38
C MET A 50 -5.84 8.86 7.21
N GLU A 51 -5.51 9.11 8.48
CA GLU A 51 -4.84 8.14 9.32
C GLU A 51 -5.74 6.94 9.63
N GLU A 52 -7.03 7.22 9.89
CA GLU A 52 -8.08 6.20 10.06
C GLU A 52 -8.28 5.42 8.76
N ARG A 53 -8.25 6.09 7.61
CA ARG A 53 -8.37 5.44 6.31
C ARG A 53 -7.20 4.47 6.06
N VAL A 54 -5.97 4.85 6.41
CA VAL A 54 -4.81 3.95 6.31
C VAL A 54 -5.01 2.72 7.18
N GLU A 55 -5.40 2.92 8.45
CA GLU A 55 -5.63 1.82 9.38
C GLU A 55 -6.72 0.86 8.92
N LEU A 56 -7.84 1.40 8.42
CA LEU A 56 -8.95 0.59 7.91
C LEU A 56 -8.63 -0.10 6.58
N LEU A 57 -7.78 0.50 5.74
CA LEU A 57 -7.45 -0.03 4.41
C LEU A 57 -6.39 -1.13 4.47
N VAL A 58 -5.32 -0.89 5.23
CA VAL A 58 -4.15 -1.77 5.26
C VAL A 58 -3.65 -2.09 6.66
N GLY A 59 -4.13 -1.42 7.71
CA GLY A 59 -3.62 -1.60 9.06
C GLY A 59 -2.17 -1.12 9.22
N PRO A 60 -1.43 -1.62 10.23
CA PRO A 60 -1.92 -2.48 11.31
C PRO A 60 -2.80 -1.70 12.30
N SER A 61 -3.44 -2.39 13.25
CA SER A 61 -4.24 -1.72 14.28
C SER A 61 -3.38 -0.79 15.15
N GLY A 62 -3.92 0.39 15.45
CA GLY A 62 -3.26 1.46 16.21
C GLY A 62 -2.34 2.34 15.36
N ILE A 63 -2.20 2.06 14.06
CA ILE A 63 -1.31 2.85 13.20
C ILE A 63 -1.81 4.29 13.01
N ALA A 64 -3.11 4.55 13.11
CA ALA A 64 -3.64 5.90 12.91
C ALA A 64 -3.07 6.90 13.93
N GLU A 65 -2.92 6.47 15.18
CA GLU A 65 -2.30 7.30 16.24
C GLU A 65 -0.84 7.57 15.94
N LYS A 66 -0.09 6.55 15.54
CA LYS A 66 1.33 6.67 15.16
C LYS A 66 1.54 7.62 14.00
N ILE A 67 0.72 7.50 12.95
CA ILE A 67 0.76 8.41 11.79
C ILE A 67 0.48 9.84 12.25
N ARG A 68 -0.53 10.04 13.10
CA ARG A 68 -0.88 11.37 13.63
C ARG A 68 0.26 12.00 14.42
N GLU A 69 1.00 11.21 15.19
CA GLU A 69 2.18 11.69 15.92
C GLU A 69 3.34 12.04 15.00
N LEU A 70 3.67 11.16 14.05
CA LEU A 70 4.77 11.37 13.11
C LEU A 70 4.51 12.55 12.18
N LYS A 71 3.26 12.75 11.74
CA LYS A 71 2.84 13.89 10.90
C LYS A 71 3.04 15.25 11.53
N LYS A 72 3.24 15.34 12.86
CA LYS A 72 3.60 16.61 13.52
C LYS A 72 5.00 17.09 13.15
N LYS A 73 5.86 16.19 12.66
CA LYS A 73 7.28 16.45 12.40
C LYS A 73 7.71 16.08 10.97
N LEU A 74 7.09 15.06 10.39
CA LEU A 74 7.46 14.49 9.10
C LEU A 74 6.30 14.61 8.11
N SER A 75 6.61 14.62 6.82
CA SER A 75 5.59 14.65 5.77
C SER A 75 6.05 13.90 4.52
N GLY A 76 5.09 13.54 3.65
CA GLY A 76 5.37 12.89 2.36
C GLY A 76 6.23 11.64 2.49
N ILE A 77 7.37 11.64 1.79
CA ILE A 77 8.30 10.52 1.71
C ILE A 77 8.94 10.22 3.07
N GLU A 78 9.35 11.24 3.83
CA GLU A 78 10.00 11.05 5.13
C GLU A 78 9.09 10.33 6.12
N LEU A 79 7.79 10.67 6.09
CA LEU A 79 6.79 9.99 6.91
C LEU A 79 6.67 8.52 6.52
N ALA A 80 6.59 8.20 5.22
CA ALA A 80 6.44 6.83 4.74
C ALA A 80 7.63 5.94 5.15
N PHE A 81 8.86 6.44 4.97
CA PHE A 81 10.06 5.70 5.34
C PHE A 81 10.17 5.53 6.85
N LYS A 82 9.91 6.58 7.64
CA LYS A 82 9.92 6.45 9.09
C LYS A 82 8.85 5.47 9.59
N LEU A 83 7.67 5.50 8.99
CA LEU A 83 6.60 4.56 9.32
C LEU A 83 7.00 3.11 9.00
N SER A 84 7.71 2.87 7.90
CA SER A 84 8.19 1.53 7.55
C SER A 84 9.16 0.98 8.60
N GLU A 85 10.07 1.82 9.12
CA GLU A 85 10.97 1.44 10.22
C GLU A 85 10.20 1.08 11.48
N GLU A 86 9.25 1.94 11.88
CA GLU A 86 8.47 1.76 13.10
C GLU A 86 7.65 0.46 13.03
N ILE A 87 7.05 0.14 11.88
CA ILE A 87 6.31 -1.11 11.68
C ILE A 87 7.26 -2.31 11.75
N VAL A 88 8.40 -2.24 11.07
CA VAL A 88 9.40 -3.31 11.11
C VAL A 88 9.84 -3.57 12.55
N TYR A 89 10.31 -2.54 13.27
CA TYR A 89 10.85 -2.73 14.62
C TYR A 89 9.81 -3.11 15.68
N SER A 90 8.56 -2.64 15.55
CA SER A 90 7.49 -3.00 16.48
C SER A 90 6.90 -4.38 16.24
N SER A 91 7.09 -4.96 15.05
CA SER A 91 6.49 -6.25 14.66
C SER A 91 7.48 -7.43 14.66
N ILE A 92 8.76 -7.18 14.95
CA ILE A 92 9.76 -8.25 15.06
C ILE A 92 9.39 -9.18 16.22
N GLY A 93 9.28 -10.48 15.92
CA GLY A 93 9.00 -11.53 16.89
C GLY A 93 7.50 -11.79 17.16
N SER A 94 6.61 -10.95 16.66
CA SER A 94 5.15 -11.17 16.73
C SER A 94 4.57 -11.73 15.43
N LEU A 95 5.17 -11.38 14.28
CA LEU A 95 4.77 -11.83 12.94
C LEU A 95 5.95 -12.50 12.21
N SER A 96 5.66 -13.22 11.14
CA SER A 96 6.71 -13.75 10.25
C SER A 96 7.42 -12.62 9.51
N GLU A 97 8.68 -12.85 9.09
CA GLU A 97 9.49 -11.86 8.36
C GLU A 97 8.75 -11.34 7.11
N GLU A 98 8.04 -12.21 6.38
CA GLU A 98 7.26 -11.85 5.20
C GLU A 98 6.04 -10.98 5.53
N GLU A 99 5.31 -11.29 6.61
CA GLU A 99 4.16 -10.48 7.06
C GLU A 99 4.60 -9.10 7.52
N VAL A 100 5.72 -8.99 8.25
CA VAL A 100 6.29 -7.70 8.66
C VAL A 100 6.65 -6.85 7.45
N ILE A 101 7.31 -7.44 6.45
CA ILE A 101 7.70 -6.73 5.23
C ILE A 101 6.47 -6.27 4.45
N HIS A 102 5.49 -7.17 4.26
CA HIS A 102 4.26 -6.84 3.54
C HIS A 102 3.50 -5.70 4.22
N GLN A 103 3.32 -5.78 5.54
CA GLN A 103 2.68 -4.74 6.33
C GLN A 103 3.43 -3.41 6.23
N ALA A 104 4.75 -3.41 6.39
CA ALA A 104 5.56 -2.20 6.34
C ALA A 104 5.47 -1.51 4.97
N VAL A 105 5.60 -2.28 3.88
CA VAL A 105 5.53 -1.73 2.51
C VAL A 105 4.13 -1.19 2.21
N CYS A 106 3.06 -1.94 2.48
CA CYS A 106 1.70 -1.54 2.14
C CYS A 106 1.24 -0.32 2.96
N THR A 107 1.53 -0.30 4.27
CA THR A 107 1.15 0.82 5.14
C THR A 107 1.90 2.10 4.78
N SER A 108 3.20 1.98 4.51
CA SER A 108 4.02 3.12 4.08
C SER A 108 3.63 3.63 2.71
N LEU A 109 3.20 2.75 1.80
CA LEU A 109 2.65 3.17 0.51
C LEU A 109 1.34 3.94 0.68
N ALA A 110 0.44 3.49 1.56
CA ALA A 110 -0.86 4.11 1.78
C ALA A 110 -0.78 5.57 2.28
N VAL A 111 0.29 5.94 3.00
CA VAL A 111 0.51 7.33 3.48
C VAL A 111 1.20 8.22 2.45
N LEU A 112 1.68 7.68 1.32
CA LEU A 112 2.36 8.46 0.28
C LEU A 112 1.38 9.30 -0.53
N THR A 113 1.85 10.44 -1.02
CA THR A 113 0.99 11.48 -1.58
C THR A 113 0.62 11.20 -3.05
N PRO A 114 -0.68 11.29 -3.42
CA PRO A 114 -1.79 11.62 -2.54
C PRO A 114 -2.32 10.36 -1.79
N PRO A 115 -2.52 10.42 -0.46
CA PRO A 115 -2.70 9.23 0.39
C PRO A 115 -4.02 8.53 0.16
N CYS A 116 -3.99 7.18 0.25
CA CYS A 116 -5.16 6.31 0.17
C CYS A 116 -6.11 6.59 -1.02
N ILE A 117 -5.55 6.86 -2.20
CA ILE A 117 -6.34 7.11 -3.42
C ILE A 117 -6.39 5.90 -4.34
N THR A 118 -5.37 5.04 -4.31
CA THR A 118 -5.32 3.87 -5.19
C THR A 118 -5.53 2.60 -4.39
N ALA A 119 -5.92 1.54 -5.09
CA ALA A 119 -6.02 0.19 -4.54
C ALA A 119 -4.64 -0.51 -4.46
N ALA A 120 -3.53 0.16 -4.80
CA ALA A 120 -2.23 -0.51 -4.84
C ALA A 120 -1.76 -1.05 -3.48
N PRO A 121 -1.90 -0.31 -2.36
CA PRO A 121 -1.53 -0.83 -1.05
C PRO A 121 -2.34 -2.06 -0.60
N SER A 122 -3.62 -2.15 -0.99
CA SER A 122 -4.53 -3.22 -0.53
C SER A 122 -4.67 -4.38 -1.50
N GLU A 123 -4.69 -4.10 -2.80
CA GLU A 123 -4.99 -5.09 -3.85
C GLU A 123 -3.86 -5.24 -4.87
N GLY A 124 -2.98 -4.23 -4.99
CA GLY A 124 -1.89 -4.25 -5.96
C GLY A 124 -0.71 -5.11 -5.52
N ILE A 125 -0.35 -5.06 -4.23
CA ILE A 125 0.72 -5.87 -3.63
C ILE A 125 0.10 -7.10 -2.98
N SER A 126 0.05 -8.20 -3.72
CA SER A 126 -0.62 -9.43 -3.29
C SER A 126 0.06 -10.09 -2.09
N HIS A 127 1.38 -10.20 -2.12
CA HIS A 127 2.21 -10.74 -1.06
C HIS A 127 3.68 -10.43 -1.32
N VAL A 128 4.52 -10.73 -0.34
CA VAL A 128 5.98 -10.73 -0.48
C VAL A 128 6.55 -12.08 -0.08
N LYS A 129 7.73 -12.41 -0.61
CA LYS A 129 8.47 -13.62 -0.26
C LYS A 129 9.93 -13.33 0.01
N VAL A 130 10.50 -14.01 0.99
CA VAL A 130 11.95 -14.07 1.19
C VAL A 130 12.46 -15.34 0.51
N LYS A 131 13.31 -15.16 -0.50
CA LYS A 131 13.82 -16.24 -1.36
C LYS A 131 15.35 -16.30 -1.27
N GLU A 132 15.94 -17.35 -1.82
CA GLU A 132 17.40 -17.53 -1.83
C GLU A 132 17.98 -17.38 -3.24
N ASN A 133 19.11 -16.69 -3.33
CA ASN A 133 19.99 -16.65 -4.49
C ASN A 133 20.83 -17.94 -4.57
N ASP A 134 21.54 -18.13 -5.68
CA ASP A 134 22.39 -19.31 -5.92
C ASP A 134 23.55 -19.46 -4.94
N ASP A 135 24.00 -18.35 -4.36
CA ASP A 135 25.04 -18.33 -3.33
C ASP A 135 24.50 -18.51 -1.90
N GLY A 136 23.20 -18.81 -1.76
CA GLY A 136 22.51 -18.99 -0.48
C GLY A 136 22.12 -17.68 0.22
N SER A 137 22.45 -16.51 -0.35
CA SER A 137 22.00 -15.23 0.22
C SER A 137 20.49 -15.04 0.05
N ARG A 138 19.83 -14.50 1.07
CA ARG A 138 18.37 -14.28 1.05
C ARG A 138 18.03 -12.90 0.45
N TYR A 139 16.99 -12.83 -0.39
CA TYR A 139 16.50 -11.58 -1.01
C TYR A 139 14.97 -11.45 -0.92
N LEU A 140 14.47 -10.24 -1.11
CA LEU A 140 13.04 -9.93 -1.11
C LEU A 140 12.45 -10.01 -2.53
N ALA A 141 11.35 -10.72 -2.69
CA ALA A 141 10.50 -10.72 -3.89
C ALA A 141 9.13 -10.12 -3.57
N VAL A 142 8.68 -9.15 -4.38
CA VAL A 142 7.36 -8.51 -4.26
C VAL A 142 6.46 -9.02 -5.38
N TYR A 143 5.27 -9.51 -5.02
CA TYR A 143 4.33 -10.09 -5.97
C TYR A 143 3.19 -9.11 -6.23
N PHE A 144 3.15 -8.58 -7.46
CA PHE A 144 2.11 -7.68 -7.91
C PHE A 144 0.92 -8.42 -8.52
N ALA A 145 -0.29 -7.95 -8.25
CA ALA A 145 -1.51 -8.38 -8.91
C ALA A 145 -1.98 -7.36 -9.96
N GLY A 146 -2.86 -7.77 -10.87
CA GLY A 146 -3.40 -6.90 -11.93
C GLY A 146 -3.94 -5.52 -11.48
N PRO A 147 -4.63 -5.41 -10.32
CA PRO A 147 -5.08 -4.11 -9.78
C PRO A 147 -3.96 -3.10 -9.54
N ILE A 148 -2.70 -3.51 -9.49
CA ILE A 148 -1.55 -2.60 -9.40
C ILE A 148 -1.53 -1.56 -10.54
N ARG A 149 -2.18 -1.84 -11.67
CA ARG A 149 -2.31 -0.87 -12.78
C ARG A 149 -3.11 0.38 -12.40
N ALA A 150 -3.89 0.34 -11.32
CA ALA A 150 -4.56 1.51 -10.75
C ALA A 150 -3.57 2.50 -10.10
N ALA A 151 -2.39 2.03 -9.68
CA ALA A 151 -1.30 2.90 -9.30
C ALA A 151 -0.67 3.55 -10.54
N GLY A 152 -0.41 4.86 -10.45
CA GLY A 152 0.42 5.55 -11.43
C GLY A 152 1.88 5.10 -11.35
N GLY A 153 2.67 5.44 -12.37
CA GLY A 153 4.10 5.08 -12.43
C GLY A 153 4.91 5.56 -11.21
N THR A 154 4.55 6.71 -10.63
CA THR A 154 5.19 7.26 -9.42
C THR A 154 5.00 6.36 -8.20
N GLU A 155 3.77 5.89 -7.98
CA GLU A 155 3.45 5.03 -6.84
C GLU A 155 4.11 3.66 -7.00
N LEU A 156 4.02 3.08 -8.20
CA LEU A 156 4.70 1.83 -8.57
C LEU A 156 6.21 1.89 -8.34
N ALA A 157 6.88 2.95 -8.81
CA ALA A 157 8.30 3.13 -8.60
C ALA A 157 8.63 3.22 -7.10
N THR A 158 7.76 3.85 -6.31
CA THR A 158 7.98 4.00 -4.87
C THR A 158 7.85 2.67 -4.12
N VAL A 159 7.00 1.73 -4.59
CA VAL A 159 6.96 0.37 -4.02
C VAL A 159 8.33 -0.29 -4.09
N VAL A 160 9.01 -0.18 -5.24
CA VAL A 160 10.34 -0.78 -5.44
C VAL A 160 11.36 -0.17 -4.49
N VAL A 161 11.33 1.16 -4.30
CA VAL A 161 12.24 1.86 -3.38
C VAL A 161 11.95 1.50 -1.91
N LEU A 162 10.67 1.45 -1.51
CA LEU A 162 10.28 1.04 -0.16
C LEU A 162 10.65 -0.41 0.13
N ALA A 163 10.43 -1.33 -0.81
CA ALA A 163 10.83 -2.72 -0.69
C ALA A 163 12.35 -2.86 -0.53
N ASP A 164 13.13 -2.11 -1.32
CA ASP A 164 14.59 -2.08 -1.19
C ASP A 164 15.05 -1.46 0.14
N TYR A 165 14.30 -0.51 0.69
CA TYR A 165 14.59 0.05 2.00
C TYR A 165 14.33 -0.97 3.12
N VAL A 166 13.13 -1.56 3.14
CA VAL A 166 12.71 -2.53 4.16
C VAL A 166 13.59 -3.78 4.14
N ARG A 167 13.95 -4.30 2.96
CA ARG A 167 14.84 -5.47 2.87
C ARG A 167 16.22 -5.19 3.45
N ARG A 168 16.74 -3.96 3.32
CA ARG A 168 18.01 -3.54 3.96
C ARG A 168 17.90 -3.47 5.48
N LEU A 169 16.77 -2.98 6.01
CA LEU A 169 16.53 -2.95 7.47
C LEU A 169 16.59 -4.36 8.09
N LEU A 170 16.16 -5.38 7.34
CA LEU A 170 16.16 -6.78 7.75
C LEU A 170 17.43 -7.54 7.35
N GLY A 171 18.43 -6.86 6.77
CA GLY A 171 19.69 -7.49 6.37
C GLY A 171 19.57 -8.47 5.21
N LEU A 172 18.52 -8.37 4.39
CA LEU A 172 18.38 -9.15 3.17
C LEU A 172 19.29 -8.58 2.07
N ASP A 173 19.91 -9.47 1.31
CA ASP A 173 20.76 -9.12 0.18
C ASP A 173 19.92 -8.68 -1.03
N ARG A 174 20.57 -8.14 -2.05
CA ARG A 174 19.96 -7.87 -3.34
C ARG A 174 19.65 -9.18 -4.07
N PHE A 175 18.62 -9.14 -4.91
CA PHE A 175 18.38 -10.19 -5.90
C PHE A 175 19.55 -10.23 -6.90
N LYS A 176 20.06 -11.44 -7.17
CA LYS A 176 21.15 -11.70 -8.12
C LYS A 176 20.57 -12.49 -9.29
N ALA A 177 20.01 -11.76 -10.25
CA ALA A 177 19.30 -12.34 -11.38
C ALA A 177 20.20 -13.26 -12.22
N ARG A 178 19.68 -14.42 -12.61
CA ARG A 178 20.30 -15.27 -13.62
C ARG A 178 20.02 -14.74 -15.02
N ASP A 179 20.90 -15.01 -15.98
CA ASP A 179 20.69 -14.65 -17.39
C ASP A 179 19.35 -15.15 -17.94
N GLU A 180 18.92 -16.34 -17.53
CA GLU A 180 17.64 -16.93 -17.93
C GLU A 180 16.45 -16.12 -17.40
N GLU A 181 16.52 -15.62 -16.18
CA GLU A 181 15.47 -14.80 -15.55
C GLU A 181 15.36 -13.43 -16.23
N VAL A 182 16.50 -12.82 -16.56
CA VAL A 182 16.55 -11.56 -17.32
C VAL A 182 15.95 -11.74 -18.71
N LYS A 183 16.36 -12.77 -19.45
CA LYS A 183 15.82 -13.08 -20.79
C LYS A 183 14.32 -13.38 -20.74
N ARG A 184 13.89 -14.13 -19.72
CA ARG A 184 12.47 -14.42 -19.49
C ARG A 184 11.68 -13.14 -19.26
N PHE A 185 12.18 -12.22 -18.43
CA PHE A 185 11.50 -10.95 -18.15
C PHE A 185 11.35 -10.08 -19.41
N VAL A 186 12.40 -10.00 -20.24
CA VAL A 186 12.32 -9.32 -21.55
C VAL A 186 11.24 -9.96 -22.42
N GLU A 187 11.20 -11.29 -22.52
CA GLU A 187 10.20 -11.98 -23.34
C GLU A 187 8.77 -11.84 -22.80
N GLU A 188 8.58 -11.84 -21.48
CA GLU A 188 7.29 -11.59 -20.84
C GLU A 188 6.76 -10.20 -21.19
N LEU A 189 7.61 -9.16 -21.11
CA LEU A 189 7.23 -7.80 -21.48
C LEU A 189 6.83 -7.70 -22.96
N ARG A 190 7.60 -8.33 -23.86
CA ARG A 190 7.28 -8.31 -25.30
C ARG A 190 6.03 -9.09 -25.63
N THR A 191 5.82 -10.23 -24.98
CA THR A 191 4.58 -11.02 -25.11
C THR A 191 3.38 -10.24 -24.61
N TYR A 192 3.50 -9.55 -23.47
CA TYR A 192 2.44 -8.69 -22.94
C TYR A 192 2.06 -7.58 -23.93
N VAL A 193 3.05 -6.90 -24.53
CA VAL A 193 2.80 -5.86 -25.54
C VAL A 193 2.11 -6.41 -26.79
N ARG A 194 2.48 -7.62 -27.24
CA ARG A 194 1.89 -8.25 -28.42
C ARG A 194 0.46 -8.74 -28.20
N HIS A 195 0.14 -9.26 -27.01
CA HIS A 195 -1.10 -10.03 -26.78
C HIS A 195 -2.06 -9.41 -25.77
N VAL A 196 -1.60 -8.52 -24.88
CA VAL A 196 -2.43 -7.98 -23.79
C VAL A 196 -2.66 -6.49 -23.94
N GLY A 197 -1.61 -5.69 -24.06
CA GLY A 197 -1.77 -4.25 -24.20
C GLY A 197 -0.46 -3.47 -24.21
N ARG A 198 -0.52 -2.23 -24.70
CA ARG A 198 0.65 -1.34 -24.76
C ARG A 198 0.94 -0.73 -23.39
N PHE A 199 2.23 -0.54 -23.11
CA PHE A 199 2.71 0.25 -21.97
C PHE A 199 2.60 1.75 -22.28
N GLN A 200 2.53 2.56 -21.22
CA GLN A 200 2.59 4.03 -21.36
C GLN A 200 3.95 4.50 -21.85
N TYR A 201 5.01 3.74 -21.56
CA TYR A 201 6.36 3.99 -22.00
C TYR A 201 6.96 2.68 -22.52
N ASP A 202 7.46 2.68 -23.76
CA ASP A 202 8.14 1.54 -24.35
C ASP A 202 9.65 1.66 -24.11
N VAL A 203 10.21 0.66 -23.45
CA VAL A 203 11.60 0.65 -23.00
C VAL A 203 12.41 -0.27 -23.90
N PRO A 204 13.59 0.13 -24.43
CA PRO A 204 14.44 -0.77 -25.22
C PRO A 204 14.92 -1.99 -24.42
N ASP A 205 15.06 -3.15 -25.08
CA ASP A 205 15.48 -4.42 -24.44
C ASP A 205 16.80 -4.28 -23.65
N LYS A 206 17.76 -3.52 -24.20
CA LYS A 206 19.05 -3.27 -23.55
C LYS A 206 18.93 -2.57 -22.20
N LEU A 207 17.91 -1.72 -22.02
CA LEU A 207 17.67 -1.02 -20.76
C LEU A 207 16.90 -1.90 -19.77
N ILE A 208 16.06 -2.82 -20.26
CA ILE A 208 15.35 -3.79 -19.42
C ILE A 208 16.33 -4.81 -18.83
N ALA A 209 17.35 -5.20 -19.62
CA ALA A 209 18.35 -6.18 -19.22
C ALA A 209 19.52 -5.61 -18.39
N TYR A 210 19.56 -4.30 -18.17
CA TYR A 210 20.61 -3.60 -17.39
C TYR A 210 20.20 -3.50 -15.92
#